data_AF-A0A2V5QRR5-F1
#
_entry.id   AF-A0A2V5QRR5-F1
#
_cell.length_a   1.000
_cell.length_b   1.000
_cell.length_c   1.000
_cell.angle_alpha   90.00
_cell.angle_beta   90.00
_cell.angle_gamma   90.00
#
_symmetry.space_group_name_H-M   'P 1'
#
loop_
_entity.id
_entity.type
_entity.pdbx_description
1 polymer ?
#
loop_
_entity_poly.entity_id
_entity_poly.type
_entity_poly.pdbx_seq_one_letter_code
_entity_poly.pdbx_strand_id
1 'polypeptide(L)' 'MNWDKVSGQWKQLKGKVKEKWGDLTDDDLDQVEGKRDQLVGRIQQRYGIAKDEAERRVDQWANELDQR' A
#
# COMPACT_ATOMS: atom_id res chain seq x y z
N MET A 1 3.10 13.55 2.01
CA MET A 1 1.64 13.36 1.82
C MET A 1 1.31 13.79 0.40
N ASN A 2 0.65 12.94 -0.39
CA ASN A 2 -0.81 12.97 -0.42
C ASN A 2 -1.42 11.57 -0.56
N TRP A 3 -1.79 10.95 0.58
CA TRP A 3 -2.47 9.65 0.58
C TRP A 3 -3.89 9.76 -0.01
N ASP A 4 -4.52 10.93 0.06
CA ASP A 4 -5.81 11.20 -0.59
C ASP A 4 -5.80 10.93 -2.10
N LYS A 5 -4.70 11.25 -2.80
CA LYS A 5 -4.54 10.91 -4.22
C LYS A 5 -4.49 9.40 -4.42
N VAL A 6 -3.75 8.69 -3.56
CA VAL A 6 -3.66 7.22 -3.59
C VAL A 6 -5.02 6.59 -3.37
N SER A 7 -5.77 7.07 -2.38
CA SER A 7 -7.12 6.58 -2.09
C SER A 7 -8.07 6.81 -3.28
N GLY A 8 -8.03 7.99 -3.90
CA GLY A 8 -8.85 8.31 -5.07
C GLY A 8 -8.51 7.48 -6.31
N GLN A 9 -7.24 7.11 -6.48
CA GLN A 9 -6.76 6.31 -7.62
C GLN A 9 -6.53 4.84 -7.29
N TRP A 10 -7.00 4.35 -6.13
CA TRP A 10 -6.65 3.04 -5.60
C TRP A 10 -6.87 1.90 -6.60
N LYS A 11 -7.98 1.91 -7.33
CA LYS A 11 -8.29 0.90 -8.36
C LYS A 11 -7.22 0.80 -9.45
N GLN A 12 -6.63 1.92 -9.85
CA GLN A 12 -5.57 1.98 -10.85
C GLN A 12 -4.20 1.64 -10.25
N LEU A 13 -3.99 1.97 -8.98
CA LEU A 13 -2.74 1.77 -8.26
C LEU A 13 -2.59 0.35 -7.68
N LYS A 14 -3.69 -0.39 -7.47
CA LYS A 14 -3.70 -1.77 -6.96
C LYS A 14 -2.68 -2.67 -7.68
N GLY A 15 -2.60 -2.59 -9.02
CA GLY A 15 -1.61 -3.32 -9.79
C GLY A 15 -0.16 -3.00 -9.38
N LYS A 16 0.17 -1.72 -9.24
CA LYS A 16 1.49 -1.25 -8.81
C LYS A 16 1.82 -1.67 -7.38
N VAL A 17 0.82 -1.71 -6.50
CA VAL A 17 0.96 -2.22 -5.12
C VAL A 17 1.31 -3.70 -5.16
N LYS A 18 0.58 -4.50 -5.95
CA LYS A 18 0.86 -5.93 -6.14
C LYS A 18 2.24 -6.19 -6.72
N GLU A 19 2.69 -5.36 -7.68
CA GLU A 19 4.04 -5.44 -8.23
C GLU A 19 5.12 -5.13 -7.18
N LYS A 20 4.89 -4.15 -6.31
CA LYS A 20 5.83 -3.77 -5.25
C LYS A 20 5.86 -4.79 -4.10
N TRP A 21 4.71 -5.35 -3.77
CA TRP A 21 4.52 -6.31 -2.68
C TRP A 21 3.89 -7.59 -3.24
N GLY A 22 4.72 -8.45 -3.84
CA GLY A 22 4.27 -9.67 -4.52
C GLY A 22 3.54 -10.69 -3.63
N ASP A 23 3.68 -10.60 -2.30
CA ASP A 23 2.97 -11.45 -1.34
C ASP A 23 1.54 -10.97 -1.04
N LEU A 24 1.20 -9.73 -1.41
CA LEU A 24 -0.17 -9.24 -1.34
C LEU A 24 -0.99 -9.84 -2.48
N THR A 25 -2.12 -10.44 -2.13
CA THR A 25 -3.06 -10.97 -3.12
C THR A 25 -4.02 -9.89 -3.61
N ASP A 26 -4.72 -10.15 -4.72
CA ASP A 26 -5.78 -9.24 -5.18
C ASP A 26 -6.86 -9.03 -4.11
N ASP A 27 -7.18 -10.06 -3.32
CA ASP A 27 -8.16 -10.00 -2.24
C ASP A 27 -7.68 -9.10 -1.09
N ASP A 28 -6.41 -9.20 -0.69
CA ASP A 28 -5.84 -8.30 0.31
C ASP A 28 -5.97 -6.84 -0.12
N LEU A 29 -5.65 -6.56 -1.39
CA LEU A 29 -5.70 -5.22 -1.94
C LEU A 29 -7.12 -4.69 -2.18
N ASP A 30 -8.08 -5.58 -2.43
CA ASP A 30 -9.49 -5.22 -2.45
C ASP A 30 -9.97 -4.83 -1.05
N GLN A 31 -9.57 -5.57 -0.01
CA GLN A 31 -9.91 -5.24 1.38
C GLN A 31 -9.23 -3.96 1.89
N VAL A 32 -8.10 -3.57 1.30
CA VAL A 32 -7.43 -2.30 1.63
C VAL A 32 -8.28 -1.09 1.23
N GLU A 33 -9.00 -1.15 0.11
CA GLU A 33 -9.87 -0.07 -0.39
C GLU A 33 -9.22 1.35 -0.39
N GLY A 34 -7.90 1.43 -0.61
CA GLY A 34 -7.17 2.70 -0.59
C GLY A 34 -6.93 3.28 0.80
N LYS A 35 -7.22 2.55 1.88
CA LYS A 35 -6.98 2.97 3.27
C LYS A 35 -5.54 2.65 3.68
N ARG A 36 -4.79 3.67 4.11
CA ARG A 36 -3.37 3.53 4.51
C ARG A 36 -3.17 2.48 5.58
N ASP A 37 -3.94 2.56 6.66
CA ASP A 37 -3.82 1.65 7.79
C ASP A 37 -4.11 0.20 7.42
N GLN A 38 -5.02 -0.05 6.48
CA GLN A 38 -5.30 -1.40 5.99
C GLN A 38 -4.11 -1.93 5.19
N LEU A 39 -3.50 -1.11 4.31
CA LEU A 39 -2.33 -1.53 3.55
C LEU A 39 -1.16 -1.86 4.48
N VAL A 40 -0.91 -0.99 5.45
CA VAL A 40 0.11 -1.19 6.48
C VAL A 40 -0.13 -2.49 7.24
N GLY A 41 -1.37 -2.75 7.68
CA GLY A 41 -1.73 -3.98 8.40
C GLY A 41 -1.52 -5.24 7.56
N ARG A 42 -1.87 -5.19 6.26
CA ARG A 42 -1.65 -6.32 5.34
C ARG A 42 -0.18 -6.59 5.11
N ILE A 43 0.61 -5.55 4.89
CA ILE A 43 2.07 -5.66 4.75
C ILE A 43 2.68 -6.23 6.03
N GLN A 44 2.24 -5.76 7.20
CA GLN A 44 2.68 -6.28 8.49
C GLN A 44 2.44 -7.80 8.60
N GLN A 45 1.23 -8.25 8.27
CA GLN A 45 0.82 -9.65 8.37
C GLN A 45 1.50 -10.55 7.34
N ARG A 46 1.58 -10.12 6.07
CA ARG A 46 2.17 -10.92 4.99
C ARG A 46 3.69 -11.03 5.10
N TYR A 47 4.36 -9.94 5.48
CA TYR A 47 5.82 -9.88 5.52
C TYR A 47 6.39 -10.13 6.92
N GLY A 48 5.56 -10.21 7.97
CA GLY A 48 6.01 -10.44 9.34
C GLY A 48 6.91 -9.32 9.90
N ILE A 49 6.70 -8.08 9.45
CA ILE A 49 7.52 -6.92 9.82
C ILE A 49 6.87 -6.05 10.89
N ALA A 50 7.65 -5.18 11.54
CA ALA A 50 7.10 -4.22 12.50
C ALA A 50 6.20 -3.19 11.81
N LYS A 51 5.25 -2.61 12.56
CA LYS A 51 4.34 -1.58 12.05
C LYS A 51 5.11 -0.39 11.48
N ASP A 52 6.10 0.12 12.21
CA ASP A 52 6.94 1.25 11.75
C ASP A 52 7.61 0.99 10.39
N GLU A 53 8.08 -0.23 10.17
CA GLU A 53 8.70 -0.62 8.90
C GLU A 53 7.66 -0.71 7.78
N ALA A 54 6.47 -1.25 8.07
CA ALA A 54 5.36 -1.27 7.12
C ALA A 54 4.91 0.14 6.74
N GLU A 55 4.78 1.04 7.73
CA GLU A 55 4.45 2.44 7.50
C GLU A 55 5.49 3.15 6.62
N ARG A 56 6.78 2.95 6.90
CA ARG A 56 7.86 3.51 6.08
C ARG A 56 7.78 3.06 4.62
N ARG A 57 7.53 1.76 4.38
CA ARG A 57 7.40 1.23 3.01
C ARG A 57 6.21 1.81 2.26
N VAL A 58 5.07 1.96 2.96
CA VAL A 58 3.87 2.57 2.42
C VAL A 58 4.09 4.05 2.11
N ASP A 59 4.72 4.79 3.02
CA ASP A 59 5.03 6.21 2.81
C ASP A 59 6.04 6.42 1.68
N GLN A 60 7.08 5.57 1.61
CA GLN A 60 8.04 5.59 0.50
C GLN A 60 7.32 5.37 -0.83
N TRP A 61 6.47 4.35 -0.92
CA TRP A 61 5.68 4.09 -2.12
C TRP A 61 4.76 5.26 -2.51
N ALA A 62 4.06 5.84 -1.53
CA ALA A 62 3.19 6.99 -1.77
C ALA A 62 3.97 8.21 -2.27
N ASN A 63 5.20 8.42 -1.77
CA ASN A 63 6.07 9.50 -2.23
C ASN A 63 6.62 9.23 -3.65
N GLU A 64 6.95 7.97 -4.00
CA GLU A 64 7.37 7.60 -5.35
C GLU A 64 6.28 7.82 -6.41
N LEU A 65 5.00 7.74 -6.01
CA LEU A 65 3.87 8.04 -6.90
C LEU A 65 3.68 9.53 -7.16
N ASP A 66 4.06 10.41 -6.22
CA ASP A 66 3.91 11.86 -6.38
C ASP A 66 5.03 12.48 -7.23
N GLN A 67 6.19 11.82 -7.30
CA GLN A 67 7.34 12.26 -8.10
C GLN A 67 7.32 11.78 -9.56
N ARG A 68 6.25 11.08 -9.99
CA ARG A 68 6.04 10.60 -11.35
C ARG A 68 4.90 11.35 -12.03
#